data_AF-A0A5J4X159-F1
#
_entry.id   AF-A0A5J4X159-F1
#
_cell.length_a   1.000
_cell.length_b   1.000
_cell.length_c   1.000
_cell.angle_alpha   90.00
_cell.angle_beta   90.00
_cell.angle_gamma   90.00
#
_symmetry.space_group_name_H-M   'P 1'
#
loop_
_entity.id
_entity.type
_entity.pdbx_description
1 polymer ?
#
loop_
_entity_poly.entity_id
_entity_poly.type
_entity_poly.pdbx_seq_one_letter_code
_entity_poly.pdbx_strand_id
1 'polypeptide(L)'
;MTTAFQQLGLTLPEDMFATKKNAKYTIYFSPSQEDVATGTGGLQAVWSNKTIFINPPLTLMGKVVQQLRIVSNCTAVVIAMVWPNQ
;
A
#
# COMPACT_ATOMS: atom_id res chain seq x y z
N MET A 1 -0.67 -8.79 -12.26
CA MET A 1 0.03 -8.43 -10.99
C MET A 1 0.02 -9.58 -9.99
N THR A 2 -0.97 -10.47 -10.06
CA THR A 2 -1.09 -11.68 -9.23
C THR A 2 0.07 -12.68 -9.40
N THR A 3 0.61 -12.84 -10.60
CA THR A 3 1.59 -13.90 -10.89
C THR A 3 2.93 -13.72 -10.17
N ALA A 4 3.44 -12.50 -10.06
CA ALA A 4 4.73 -12.23 -9.43
C ALA A 4 4.67 -12.38 -7.89
N PHE A 5 3.57 -11.94 -7.25
CA PHE A 5 3.42 -12.06 -5.80
C PHE A 5 3.14 -13.51 -5.38
N GLN A 6 2.38 -14.26 -6.17
CA GLN A 6 2.17 -15.69 -5.95
C GLN A 6 3.48 -16.49 -6.03
N GLN A 7 4.37 -16.15 -6.97
CA GLN A 7 5.69 -16.78 -7.07
C GLN A 7 6.59 -16.49 -5.85
N LEU A 8 6.39 -15.34 -5.19
CA LEU A 8 7.07 -14.98 -3.95
C LEU A 8 6.40 -15.57 -2.70
N GLY A 9 5.31 -16.34 -2.85
CA GLY A 9 4.52 -16.85 -1.73
C GLY A 9 3.79 -15.75 -0.95
N LEU A 10 3.64 -14.56 -1.54
CA LEU A 10 3.00 -13.41 -0.92
C LEU A 10 1.52 -13.32 -1.32
N THR A 11 0.66 -13.31 -0.31
CA THR A 11 -0.74 -12.88 -0.46
C THR A 11 -0.81 -11.45 0.04
N LEU A 12 -1.09 -10.50 -0.85
CA LEU A 12 -1.26 -9.08 -0.52
C LEU A 12 -2.76 -8.78 -0.49
N PRO A 13 -3.44 -8.85 0.67
CA PRO A 13 -4.88 -8.62 0.74
C PRO A 13 -5.26 -7.15 0.54
N GLU A 14 -4.38 -6.22 0.93
CA GLU A 14 -4.75 -4.81 1.09
C GLU A 14 -3.86 -3.87 0.27
N ASP A 15 -4.48 -2.96 -0.47
CA ASP A 15 -3.83 -1.85 -1.18
C ASP A 15 -3.98 -0.55 -0.40
N MET A 16 -2.88 0.02 0.08
CA MET A 16 -2.93 1.26 0.85
C MET A 16 -3.21 2.49 -0.01
N PHE A 17 -3.06 2.43 -1.34
CA PHE A 17 -3.15 3.59 -2.22
C PHE A 17 -3.86 3.26 -3.54
N ALA A 18 -5.18 3.19 -3.50
CA ALA A 18 -6.00 2.98 -4.70
C ALA A 18 -7.23 3.87 -4.72
N THR A 19 -8.02 3.76 -5.77
CA THR A 19 -9.35 4.36 -5.95
C THR A 19 -10.23 3.29 -6.57
N LYS A 20 -11.55 3.46 -6.55
CA LYS A 20 -12.47 2.54 -7.22
C LYS A 20 -12.16 2.31 -8.71
N LYS A 21 -11.47 3.25 -9.35
CA LYS A 21 -11.12 3.17 -10.77
C LYS A 21 -9.90 2.31 -11.06
N ASN A 22 -9.00 2.13 -10.08
CA ASN A 22 -7.73 1.46 -10.29
C ASN A 22 -7.39 0.39 -9.22
N ALA A 23 -8.29 0.16 -8.26
CA ALA A 23 -8.14 -0.89 -7.27
C ALA A 23 -7.99 -2.25 -7.94
N LYS A 24 -6.89 -2.93 -7.60
CA LYS A 24 -6.61 -4.32 -8.02
C LYS A 24 -6.93 -5.33 -6.92
N TYR A 25 -7.18 -4.83 -5.72
CA TYR A 25 -7.45 -5.58 -4.50
C TYR A 25 -8.82 -5.20 -3.97
N THR A 26 -9.52 -6.17 -3.38
CA THR A 26 -10.86 -5.94 -2.80
C THR A 26 -10.79 -5.06 -1.55
N ILE A 27 -9.70 -5.15 -0.79
CA ILE A 27 -9.45 -4.29 0.36
C ILE A 27 -8.51 -3.19 -0.11
N TYR A 28 -8.97 -1.95 -0.09
CA TYR A 28 -8.15 -0.82 -0.48
C TYR A 28 -8.52 0.47 0.25
N PHE A 29 -7.54 1.37 0.37
CA PHE A 29 -7.69 2.68 0.99
C PHE A 29 -7.61 3.77 -0.08
N SER A 30 -8.64 4.64 -0.09
CA SER A 30 -8.78 5.71 -1.08
C SER A 30 -8.30 7.06 -0.57
N PRO A 31 -7.80 7.96 -1.44
CA PRO A 31 -7.34 9.29 -1.00
C PRO A 31 -8.48 10.16 -0.44
N SER A 32 -9.71 9.92 -0.88
CA SER A 32 -10.94 10.57 -0.42
C SER A 32 -12.01 9.51 -0.14
N GLN A 33 -13.07 9.87 0.58
CA GLN A 33 -14.17 8.94 0.84
C GLN A 33 -14.78 8.41 -0.47
N GLU A 34 -14.88 7.10 -0.57
CA GLU A 34 -15.54 6.38 -1.66
C GLU A 34 -16.50 5.35 -1.07
N ASP A 35 -17.50 4.98 -1.85
CA ASP A 35 -18.58 4.05 -1.49
C ASP A 35 -18.10 2.62 -1.21
N VAL A 36 -17.07 2.18 -1.94
CA VAL A 36 -16.59 0.78 -1.89
C VAL A 36 -15.18 0.64 -1.32
N ALA A 37 -14.54 1.75 -0.93
CA ALA A 37 -13.24 1.71 -0.28
C ALA A 37 -13.34 1.25 1.18
N THR A 38 -12.35 0.50 1.66
CA THR A 38 -12.29 0.05 3.06
C THR A 38 -12.07 1.22 4.02
N GLY A 39 -11.37 2.25 3.57
CA GLY A 39 -11.13 3.46 4.36
C GLY A 39 -10.54 4.58 3.54
N THR A 40 -10.46 5.76 4.15
CA THR A 40 -9.82 6.94 3.54
C THR A 40 -8.41 7.10 4.09
N GLY A 41 -7.46 7.35 3.19
CA GLY A 41 -6.09 7.69 3.50
C GLY A 41 -5.23 6.49 3.89
N GLY A 42 -4.38 6.02 2.97
CA GLY A 42 -3.49 4.88 3.19
C GLY A 42 -2.54 5.02 4.37
N LEU A 43 -2.07 6.24 4.66
CA LEU A 43 -1.17 6.52 5.78
C LEU A 43 -1.88 6.42 7.14
N GLN A 44 -3.20 6.62 7.18
CA GLN A 44 -4.01 6.53 8.38
C GLN A 44 -4.45 5.08 8.69
N ALA A 45 -4.28 4.16 7.74
CA ALA A 45 -4.60 2.76 7.92
C ALA A 45 -3.68 2.08 8.94
N VAL A 46 -4.20 1.08 9.64
CA VAL A 46 -3.39 0.22 10.52
C VAL A 46 -2.60 -0.77 9.68
N TRP A 47 -1.27 -0.69 9.74
CA TRP A 47 -0.34 -1.52 8.97
C TRP A 47 0.30 -2.67 9.78
N SER A 48 0.22 -2.61 11.11
CA SER A 48 0.86 -3.59 11.99
C SER A 48 0.23 -4.97 11.86
N ASN A 49 1.06 -6.01 11.91
CA ASN A 49 0.66 -7.41 11.77
C ASN A 49 0.00 -7.74 10.41
N LYS A 50 0.36 -7.02 9.34
CA LYS A 50 -0.21 -7.20 8.00
C LYS A 50 0.84 -7.41 6.92
N THR A 51 0.37 -7.99 5.81
CA THR A 51 1.09 -7.98 4.53
C THR A 51 0.36 -7.01 3.60
N ILE A 52 1.00 -5.95 3.12
CA ILE A 52 0.35 -4.84 2.41
C ILE A 52 1.04 -4.50 1.08
N PHE A 53 0.24 -4.05 0.12
CA PHE A 53 0.70 -3.46 -1.13
C PHE A 53 0.68 -1.93 -1.04
N ILE A 54 1.77 -1.29 -1.45
CA ILE A 54 1.92 0.17 -1.41
C ILE A 54 2.43 0.67 -2.77
N ASN A 55 1.58 1.39 -3.50
CA ASN A 55 1.96 2.13 -4.71
C ASN A 55 1.50 3.59 -4.56
N PRO A 56 2.22 4.39 -3.74
CA PRO A 56 1.72 5.68 -3.30
C PRO A 56 1.89 6.74 -4.37
N PRO A 57 1.08 7.83 -4.35
CA PRO A 57 1.45 9.08 -5.01
C PRO A 57 2.87 9.49 -4.62
N LEU A 58 3.62 10.00 -5.58
CA LEU A 58 5.04 10.27 -5.39
C LEU A 58 5.33 11.18 -4.18
N THR A 59 4.50 12.19 -3.99
CA THR A 59 4.62 13.17 -2.89
C THR A 59 4.50 12.53 -1.50
N LEU A 60 4.02 11.29 -1.40
CA LEU A 60 3.83 10.58 -0.14
C LEU A 60 4.92 9.54 0.15
N MET A 61 5.84 9.27 -0.77
CA MET A 61 6.84 8.21 -0.61
C MET A 61 7.71 8.38 0.65
N GLY A 62 8.17 9.61 0.93
CA GLY A 62 8.94 9.88 2.15
C GLY A 62 8.17 9.56 3.43
N LYS A 63 6.86 9.82 3.45
CA LYS A 63 5.98 9.48 4.60
C LYS A 63 5.75 7.98 4.71
N VAL A 64 5.59 7.29 3.58
CA VAL A 64 5.51 5.82 3.55
C VAL A 64 6.77 5.20 4.15
N VAL A 65 7.95 5.65 3.72
CA VAL A 65 9.23 5.17 4.27
C VAL A 65 9.33 5.44 5.77
N GLN A 66 8.93 6.62 6.23
CA GLN A 66 8.91 6.94 7.66
C GLN A 66 7.98 6.01 8.46
N GLN A 67 6.78 5.74 7.94
CA GLN A 67 5.81 4.86 8.60
C GLN A 67 6.29 3.39 8.61
N LEU A 68 6.91 2.92 7.52
CA LEU A 68 7.50 1.58 7.45
C LEU A 68 8.65 1.37 8.44
N ARG A 69 9.37 2.45 8.83
CA ARG A 69 10.43 2.37 9.85
C ARG A 69 9.92 2.15 11.26
N ILE A 70 8.67 2.52 11.54
CA ILE A 70 8.09 2.49 12.89
C ILE A 70 7.01 1.42 13.06
N VAL A 71 6.41 0.94 11.97
CA VAL A 71 5.39 -0.11 12.04
C VAL A 71 6.03 -1.45 12.46
N SER A 72 5.41 -2.13 13.41
CA SER A 72 5.85 -3.45 13.86
C SER A 72 5.18 -4.57 13.06
N ASN A 73 5.95 -5.64 12.81
CA ASN A 73 5.46 -6.88 12.21
C ASN A 73 4.66 -6.66 10.90
N CYS A 74 5.19 -5.86 9.98
CA CYS A 74 4.56 -5.57 8.69
C CYS A 74 5.45 -6.09 7.55
N THR A 75 4.85 -6.80 6.60
CA THR A 75 5.49 -7.13 5.32
C THR A 75 4.90 -6.21 4.25
N ALA A 76 5.72 -5.33 3.69
CA ALA A 76 5.26 -4.38 2.69
C ALA A 76 5.90 -4.66 1.33
N VAL A 77 5.08 -4.71 0.29
CA VAL A 77 5.55 -4.64 -1.10
C VAL A 77 5.32 -3.22 -1.60
N VAL A 78 6.42 -2.50 -1.81
CA VAL A 78 6.40 -1.09 -2.22
C VAL A 78 6.80 -0.98 -3.69
N ILE A 79 5.95 -0.34 -4.49
CA ILE A 79 6.32 0.12 -5.83
C ILE A 79 6.87 1.53 -5.70
N ALA A 80 8.15 1.66 -5.99
CA ALA A 80 8.86 2.94 -6.03
C ALA A 80 9.54 3.09 -7.39
N MET A 81 9.60 4.32 -7.89
CA MET A 81 10.51 4.64 -8.98
C MET A 81 11.95 4.59 -8.45
N VAL A 82 12.92 4.26 -9.30
CA VAL A 82 14.34 4.35 -8.91
C VAL A 82 14.70 5.83 -8.78
N TRP A 83 15.02 6.26 -7.56
CA TRP A 83 15.41 7.63 -7.23
C TRP A 83 16.93 7.70 -7.03
N PRO A 84 17.69 8.36 -7.92
CA PRO A 84 19.05 8.73 -7.60
C PRO A 84 19.05 9.70 -6.41
N ASN A 85 19.79 9.38 -5.35
CA ASN A 85 20.07 10.26 -4.19
C ASN A 85 18.94 10.45 -3.15
N GLN A 86 18.07 9.45 -2.94
CA GLN A 86 17.17 9.35 -1.77
C GLN A 86 17.70 8.32 -0.75
#